data_AF-A0AA42ZUW8-F1
#
_entry.id   AF-A0AA42ZUW8-F1
#
_cell.length_a   1.000
_cell.length_b   1.000
_cell.length_c   1.000
_cell.angle_alpha   90.00
_cell.angle_beta   90.00
_cell.angle_gamma   90.00
#
_symmetry.space_group_name_H-M   'P 1'
#
loop_
_entity.id
_entity.type
_entity.pdbx_description
1 polymer ?
#
loop_
_entity_poly.entity_id
_entity_poly.type
_entity_poly.pdbx_seq_one_letter_code
_entity_poly.pdbx_strand_id
1 'polypeptide(L)'
;MRIKKPRHAALDEVKISREDDGAVIEFADPTISTTHFKIGRQVRQMSDQAILNMFNDMISARDQLAAEYENIVIEIPPGQPQIKHSERSDQWVPRGDVLRCFIEDGRPDGEMTIYIDDQELSLGEFGQLLLTHAGWGMRITFVPDNLVEEEPEVEVREPRDEER
;
A
#
# COMPACT_ATOMS: atom_id res chain seq x y z
N MET A 1 -4.86 -12.79 5.47
CA MET A 1 -4.82 -11.66 6.42
C MET A 1 -3.52 -10.91 6.18
N ARG A 2 -3.55 -9.58 5.96
CA ARG A 2 -2.32 -8.81 5.69
C ARG A 2 -1.51 -8.69 6.98
N ILE A 3 -0.27 -9.13 6.96
CA ILE A 3 0.65 -8.98 8.09
C ILE A 3 0.93 -7.48 8.28
N LYS A 4 0.75 -6.99 9.51
CA LYS A 4 0.97 -5.60 9.91
C LYS A 4 2.46 -5.31 10.01
N LYS A 5 2.84 -4.07 9.73
CA LYS A 5 4.22 -3.60 9.90
C LYS A 5 4.61 -3.62 11.39
N PRO A 6 5.89 -3.83 11.73
CA PRO A 6 6.36 -3.74 13.09
C PRO A 6 6.15 -2.32 13.63
N ARG A 7 5.77 -2.22 14.91
CA ARG A 7 5.52 -0.97 15.62
C ARG A 7 6.41 -0.88 16.86
N HIS A 8 6.40 0.27 17.52
CA HIS A 8 7.03 0.41 18.83
C HIS A 8 6.44 -0.62 19.80
N ALA A 9 7.30 -1.25 20.60
CA ALA A 9 6.92 -2.34 21.49
C ALA A 9 7.56 -2.23 22.87
N ALA A 10 6.87 -2.76 23.88
CA ALA A 10 7.44 -3.04 25.19
C ALA A 10 8.01 -4.48 25.26
N LEU A 11 8.85 -4.75 26.26
CA LEU A 11 9.55 -6.03 26.42
C LEU A 11 8.60 -7.23 26.59
N ASP A 12 7.44 -7.00 27.18
CA ASP A 12 6.40 -8.01 27.38
C ASP A 12 5.57 -8.29 26.11
N GLU A 13 5.65 -7.41 25.12
CA GLU A 13 4.96 -7.56 23.82
C GLU A 13 5.80 -8.35 22.80
N VAL A 14 7.05 -8.66 23.11
CA VAL A 14 7.97 -9.31 22.16
C VAL A 14 8.79 -10.42 22.79
N LYS A 15 9.19 -11.37 21.95
CA LYS A 15 10.24 -12.35 22.23
C LYS A 15 11.44 -12.04 21.37
N ILE A 16 12.62 -11.96 22.00
CA ILE A 16 13.87 -11.65 21.32
C ILE A 16 14.78 -12.87 21.34
N SER A 17 15.13 -13.38 20.17
CA SER A 17 16.13 -14.42 19.96
C SER A 17 17.37 -13.81 19.31
N ARG A 18 18.57 -14.33 19.64
CA ARG A 18 19.84 -13.86 19.07
C ARG A 18 20.30 -14.82 17.99
N GLU A 19 20.74 -14.26 16.88
CA GLU A 19 21.41 -14.97 15.78
C GLU A 19 22.88 -14.50 15.68
N ASP A 20 23.65 -15.09 14.77
CA ASP A 20 25.10 -14.89 14.70
C ASP A 20 25.54 -13.43 14.49
N ASP A 21 24.77 -12.65 13.75
CA ASP A 21 25.02 -11.25 13.44
C ASP A 21 23.81 -10.33 13.67
N GLY A 22 22.80 -10.79 14.41
CA GLY A 22 21.58 -10.03 14.63
C GLY A 22 20.66 -10.59 15.72
N ALA A 23 19.47 -10.03 15.81
CA ALA A 23 18.40 -10.51 16.67
C ALA A 23 17.11 -10.67 15.87
N VAL A 24 16.31 -11.65 16.25
CA VAL A 24 14.96 -11.85 15.73
C VAL A 24 13.98 -11.35 16.77
N ILE A 25 13.10 -10.44 16.35
CA ILE A 25 12.08 -9.82 17.20
C ILE A 25 10.73 -10.33 16.74
N GLU A 26 10.13 -11.19 17.56
CA GLU A 26 8.81 -11.79 17.35
C GLU A 26 7.79 -11.08 18.24
N PHE A 27 6.71 -10.57 17.65
CA PHE A 27 5.63 -9.96 18.43
C PHE A 27 4.72 -11.04 19.01
N ALA A 28 4.21 -10.80 20.21
CA ALA A 28 3.18 -11.64 20.82
C ALA A 28 1.87 -11.64 19.99
N ASP A 29 1.58 -10.52 19.29
CA ASP A 29 0.51 -10.45 18.29
C ASP A 29 0.97 -11.11 16.98
N PRO A 30 0.40 -12.29 16.59
CA PRO A 30 0.82 -13.02 15.40
C PRO A 30 0.43 -12.31 14.09
N THR A 31 -0.33 -11.22 14.15
CA THR A 31 -0.68 -10.43 12.97
C THR A 31 0.41 -9.42 12.59
N ILE A 32 1.45 -9.24 13.41
CA ILE A 32 2.57 -8.33 13.18
C ILE A 32 3.78 -9.11 12.64
N SER A 33 4.47 -8.57 11.64
CA SER A 33 5.62 -9.26 11.04
C SER A 33 6.81 -9.37 12.00
N THR A 34 7.42 -10.55 12.05
CA THR A 34 8.73 -10.77 12.67
C THR A 34 9.82 -9.94 11.99
N THR A 35 10.73 -9.37 12.78
CA THR A 35 11.86 -8.57 12.26
C THR A 35 13.18 -9.27 12.51
N HIS A 36 13.95 -9.51 11.45
CA HIS A 36 15.38 -9.87 11.55
C HIS A 36 16.21 -8.60 11.58
N PHE A 37 16.69 -8.24 12.77
CA PHE A 37 17.37 -6.98 13.03
C PHE A 37 18.88 -7.17 13.10
N LYS A 38 19.57 -6.68 12.06
CA LYS A 38 21.03 -6.83 11.90
C LYS A 38 21.77 -5.78 12.73
N ILE A 39 22.39 -6.22 13.83
CA ILE A 39 23.15 -5.36 14.76
C ILE A 39 24.67 -5.64 14.66
N GLY A 40 25.05 -6.83 14.21
CA GLY A 40 26.41 -7.35 14.26
C GLY A 40 26.70 -8.14 15.54
N ARG A 41 27.92 -8.66 15.65
CA ARG A 41 28.32 -9.63 16.70
C ARG A 41 28.15 -9.14 18.15
N GLN A 42 28.07 -7.82 18.36
CA GLN A 42 27.83 -7.21 19.66
C GLN A 42 26.48 -7.61 20.28
N VAL A 43 25.51 -8.03 19.47
CA VAL A 43 24.18 -8.49 19.91
C VAL A 43 24.24 -9.58 20.98
N ARG A 44 25.31 -10.40 20.97
CA ARG A 44 25.53 -11.48 21.94
C ARG A 44 25.75 -10.99 23.38
N GLN A 45 26.23 -9.75 23.53
CA GLN A 45 26.52 -9.13 24.83
C GLN A 45 25.46 -8.11 25.25
N MET A 46 24.50 -7.82 24.37
CA MET A 46 23.43 -6.86 24.64
C MET A 46 22.32 -7.51 25.46
N SER A 47 21.69 -6.75 26.35
CA SER A 47 20.43 -7.15 26.99
C SER A 47 19.27 -7.08 25.99
N ASP A 48 18.19 -7.81 26.27
CA ASP A 48 16.97 -7.74 25.45
C ASP A 48 16.41 -6.31 25.41
N GLN A 49 16.48 -5.58 26.54
CA GLN A 49 16.09 -4.17 26.59
C GLN A 49 16.94 -3.30 25.65
N ALA A 50 18.25 -3.53 25.57
CA ALA A 50 19.12 -2.74 24.70
C ALA A 50 18.85 -3.04 23.21
N ILE A 51 18.58 -4.30 22.87
CA ILE A 51 18.18 -4.70 21.51
C ILE A 51 16.82 -4.07 21.16
N LEU A 52 15.86 -4.12 22.09
CA LEU A 52 14.54 -3.54 21.91
C LEU A 52 14.58 -2.02 21.75
N ASN A 53 15.40 -1.32 22.54
CA ASN A 53 15.58 0.12 22.41
C ASN A 53 16.12 0.49 21.03
N MET A 54 17.15 -0.20 20.55
CA MET A 54 17.68 0.03 19.19
C MET A 54 16.64 -0.25 18.10
N PHE A 55 15.82 -1.29 18.28
CA PHE A 55 14.72 -1.57 17.35
C PHE A 55 13.67 -0.46 17.39
N ASN A 56 13.25 -0.02 18.58
CA ASN A 56 12.29 1.06 18.75
C ASN A 56 12.81 2.39 18.20
N ASP A 57 14.10 2.70 18.36
CA ASP A 57 14.74 3.87 17.76
C ASP A 57 14.67 3.80 16.22
N MET A 58 14.88 2.62 15.63
CA MET A 58 14.71 2.40 14.19
C MET A 58 13.26 2.59 13.76
N ILE A 59 12.28 2.11 14.54
CA ILE A 59 10.86 2.36 14.28
C ILE A 59 10.57 3.86 14.35
N SER A 60 11.07 4.58 15.36
CA SER A 60 10.89 6.02 15.47
C SER A 60 11.51 6.78 14.32
N ALA A 61 12.73 6.41 13.88
CA ALA A 61 13.36 7.02 12.72
C ALA A 61 12.56 6.76 11.43
N ARG A 62 12.04 5.55 11.25
CA ARG A 62 11.16 5.20 10.12
C ARG A 62 9.85 5.98 10.16
N ASP A 63 9.24 6.08 11.34
CA ASP A 63 7.96 6.76 11.53
C ASP A 63 8.13 8.28 11.39
N GLN A 64 9.28 8.85 11.79
CA GLN A 64 9.65 10.23 11.51
C GLN A 64 9.84 10.47 10.01
N LEU A 65 10.58 9.59 9.31
CA LEU A 65 10.73 9.67 7.86
C LEU A 65 9.38 9.54 7.14
N ALA A 66 8.46 8.73 7.68
CA ALA A 66 7.10 8.61 7.17
C ALA A 66 6.23 9.84 7.50
N ALA A 67 6.47 10.52 8.62
CA ALA A 67 5.80 11.77 8.97
C ALA A 67 6.31 12.95 8.13
N GLU A 68 7.56 12.90 7.70
CA GLU A 68 8.17 13.82 6.73
C GLU A 68 7.74 13.52 5.28
N TYR A 69 7.14 12.35 5.03
CA TYR A 69 6.57 12.02 3.72
C TYR A 69 5.32 12.85 3.46
N GLU A 70 5.44 13.85 2.60
CA GLU A 70 4.27 14.55 2.06
C GLU A 70 3.49 13.58 1.18
N ASN A 71 2.27 13.24 1.59
CA ASN A 71 1.37 12.35 0.86
C ASN A 71 0.76 13.06 -0.36
N ILE A 72 1.61 13.45 -1.30
CA ILE A 72 1.23 14.10 -2.56
C ILE A 72 1.10 13.00 -3.61
N VAL A 73 -0.10 12.87 -4.16
CA VAL A 73 -0.40 12.02 -5.31
C VAL A 73 -0.36 12.87 -6.58
N ILE A 74 0.26 12.35 -7.64
CA ILE A 74 0.40 13.05 -8.92
C ILE A 74 -0.72 12.59 -9.86
N GLU A 75 -1.65 13.49 -10.16
CA GLU A 75 -2.66 13.26 -11.19
C GLU A 75 -2.18 13.76 -12.56
N ILE A 76 -2.42 12.97 -13.60
CA ILE A 76 -2.14 13.38 -14.98
C ILE A 76 -3.21 14.39 -15.42
N PRO A 77 -2.85 15.56 -15.99
CA PRO A 77 -3.82 16.55 -16.42
C PRO A 77 -4.88 15.98 -17.38
N PRO A 78 -6.15 16.44 -17.32
CA PRO A 78 -7.19 16.04 -18.26
C PRO A 78 -6.76 16.19 -19.72
N GLY A 79 -7.16 15.23 -20.56
CA GLY A 79 -6.79 15.17 -21.97
C GLY A 79 -5.35 14.69 -22.25
N GLN A 80 -4.57 14.35 -21.22
CA GLN A 80 -3.29 13.66 -21.37
C GLN A 80 -3.46 12.18 -21.02
N PRO A 81 -2.79 11.26 -21.74
CA PRO A 81 -2.90 9.83 -21.44
C PRO A 81 -2.46 9.53 -20.00
N GLN A 82 -3.31 8.87 -19.22
CA GLN A 82 -3.04 8.45 -17.84
C GLN A 82 -2.19 7.18 -17.80
N ILE A 83 -2.28 6.34 -18.84
CA ILE A 83 -1.54 5.09 -18.94
C ILE A 83 -0.66 5.07 -20.18
N LYS A 84 0.34 4.20 -20.18
CA LYS A 84 1.17 3.92 -21.36
C LYS A 84 1.50 2.44 -21.42
N HIS A 85 1.67 1.93 -22.63
CA HIS A 85 2.17 0.58 -22.82
C HIS A 85 3.68 0.52 -22.54
N SER A 86 4.12 -0.44 -21.74
CA SER A 86 5.53 -0.68 -21.43
C SER A 86 6.03 -1.89 -22.21
N GLU A 87 6.80 -1.67 -23.27
CA GLU A 87 7.36 -2.74 -24.10
C GLU A 87 8.22 -3.74 -23.31
N ARG A 88 8.87 -3.29 -22.23
CA ARG A 88 9.74 -4.13 -21.40
C ARG A 88 8.96 -5.20 -20.62
N SER A 89 7.73 -4.90 -20.23
CA SER A 89 6.90 -5.73 -19.37
C SER A 89 5.64 -6.22 -20.07
N ASP A 90 5.44 -5.82 -21.34
CA ASP A 90 4.28 -6.10 -22.18
C ASP A 90 2.95 -5.90 -21.44
N GLN A 91 2.82 -4.75 -20.78
CA GLN A 91 1.64 -4.40 -19.99
C GLN A 91 1.42 -2.88 -19.98
N TRP A 92 0.19 -2.49 -19.68
CA TRP A 92 -0.13 -1.11 -19.33
C TRP A 92 0.48 -0.72 -17.99
N VAL A 93 1.02 0.50 -17.92
CA VAL A 93 1.54 1.09 -16.67
C VAL A 93 0.97 2.49 -16.47
N PRO A 94 0.64 2.87 -15.23
CA PRO A 94 0.19 4.22 -14.93
C PRO A 94 1.33 5.24 -15.10
N ARG A 95 0.97 6.47 -15.47
CA ARG A 95 1.89 7.61 -15.55
C ARG A 95 1.85 8.52 -14.32
N GLY A 96 0.77 8.42 -13.53
CA GLY A 96 0.58 9.12 -12.26
C GLY A 96 -0.01 8.19 -11.21
N ASP A 97 -0.34 8.76 -10.06
CA ASP A 97 -0.86 8.05 -8.88
C ASP A 97 -2.40 8.02 -8.84
N VAL A 98 -3.05 8.84 -9.67
CA VAL A 98 -4.51 8.89 -9.84
C VAL A 98 -4.90 8.33 -11.21
N LEU A 99 -5.89 7.44 -11.22
CA LEU A 99 -6.51 6.88 -12.41
C LEU A 99 -8.00 7.20 -12.40
N ARG A 100 -8.44 7.92 -13.43
CA ARG A 100 -9.84 8.19 -13.75
C ARG A 100 -10.33 7.04 -14.63
N CYS A 101 -11.11 6.16 -14.02
CA CYS A 101 -11.59 4.93 -14.65
C CYS A 101 -13.11 4.97 -14.82
N PHE A 102 -13.61 4.40 -15.91
CA PHE A 102 -15.02 4.07 -16.07
C PHE A 102 -15.20 2.56 -15.96
N ILE A 103 -16.30 2.14 -15.34
CA ILE A 103 -16.66 0.74 -15.15
C ILE A 103 -17.91 0.48 -15.97
N GLU A 104 -17.86 -0.46 -16.90
CA GLU A 104 -19.03 -0.96 -17.62
C GLU A 104 -19.29 -2.43 -17.29
N ASP A 105 -20.57 -2.80 -17.26
CA ASP A 105 -20.99 -4.19 -17.16
C ASP A 105 -20.72 -4.90 -18.50
N GLY A 106 -20.00 -6.01 -18.44
CA GLY A 106 -19.58 -6.76 -19.62
C GLY A 106 -20.78 -7.24 -20.42
N ARG A 107 -20.78 -6.97 -21.73
CA ARG A 107 -21.72 -7.62 -22.67
C ARG A 107 -21.38 -9.12 -22.74
N PRO A 108 -22.31 -9.96 -23.22
CA PRO A 108 -23.09 -10.95 -22.47
C PRO A 108 -22.33 -11.97 -21.58
N ASP A 109 -21.00 -11.93 -21.47
CA ASP A 109 -20.19 -12.87 -20.66
C ASP A 109 -20.09 -12.48 -19.17
N GLY A 110 -20.46 -11.25 -18.81
CA GLY A 110 -20.56 -10.77 -17.44
C GLY A 110 -19.23 -10.42 -16.78
N GLU A 111 -18.13 -10.32 -17.55
CA GLU A 111 -16.86 -9.81 -17.03
C GLU A 111 -16.83 -8.29 -17.13
N MET A 112 -16.51 -7.62 -16.02
CA MET A 112 -16.42 -6.16 -16.00
C MET A 112 -15.33 -5.63 -16.94
N THR A 113 -15.64 -4.54 -17.63
CA THR A 113 -14.70 -3.81 -18.48
C THR A 113 -14.32 -2.50 -17.80
N ILE A 114 -13.03 -2.20 -17.77
CA ILE A 114 -12.48 -0.94 -17.24
C ILE A 114 -12.02 -0.09 -18.40
N TYR A 115 -12.49 1.15 -18.49
CA TYR A 115 -11.95 2.13 -19.43
C TYR A 115 -11.05 3.13 -18.72
N ILE A 116 -9.87 3.35 -19.27
CA ILE A 116 -8.94 4.41 -18.86
C ILE A 116 -8.46 5.08 -20.14
N ASP A 117 -8.66 6.40 -20.24
CA ASP A 117 -8.51 7.12 -21.51
C ASP A 117 -9.38 6.46 -22.61
N ASP A 118 -8.81 6.22 -23.79
CA ASP A 118 -9.46 5.49 -24.90
C ASP A 118 -9.17 3.98 -24.88
N GLN A 119 -8.65 3.44 -23.77
CA GLN A 119 -8.29 2.01 -23.66
C GLN A 119 -9.36 1.22 -22.92
N GLU A 120 -9.79 0.13 -23.55
CA GLU A 120 -10.63 -0.90 -22.95
C GLU A 120 -9.73 -1.97 -22.30
N LEU A 121 -9.84 -2.14 -20.99
CA LEU A 121 -9.06 -3.10 -20.22
C LEU A 121 -9.97 -4.17 -19.63
N SER A 122 -9.58 -5.43 -19.83
CA SER A 122 -10.13 -6.53 -19.04
C SER A 122 -9.75 -6.39 -17.56
N LEU A 123 -10.49 -7.07 -16.68
CA LEU A 123 -10.14 -7.14 -15.26
C LEU A 123 -8.72 -7.67 -15.02
N GLY A 124 -8.25 -8.58 -15.88
CA GLY A 124 -6.89 -9.13 -15.84
C GLY A 124 -5.82 -8.09 -16.16
N GLU A 125 -6.00 -7.32 -17.24
CA GLU A 125 -5.08 -6.26 -17.64
C GLU A 125 -5.05 -5.12 -16.63
N PHE A 126 -6.21 -4.72 -16.12
CA PHE A 126 -6.31 -3.73 -15.05
C PHE A 126 -5.58 -4.23 -13.78
N GLY A 127 -5.73 -5.50 -13.42
CA GLY A 127 -5.00 -6.11 -12.31
C GLY A 127 -3.48 -6.07 -12.49
N GLN A 128 -2.96 -6.33 -13.70
CA GLN A 128 -1.54 -6.23 -14.00
C GLN A 128 -1.02 -4.79 -13.89
N LEU A 129 -1.79 -3.82 -14.37
CA LEU A 129 -1.47 -2.40 -14.25
C LEU A 129 -1.25 -2.02 -12.77
N LEU A 130 -2.13 -2.46 -11.87
CA LEU A 130 -2.04 -2.19 -10.43
C LEU A 130 -0.78 -2.77 -9.76
N LEU A 131 -0.17 -3.82 -10.33
CA LEU A 131 1.07 -4.40 -9.78
C LEU A 131 2.26 -3.43 -9.83
N THR A 132 2.18 -2.36 -10.63
CA THR A 132 3.15 -1.25 -10.61
C THR A 132 3.27 -0.63 -9.20
N HIS A 133 2.20 -0.70 -8.41
CA HIS A 133 2.12 -0.19 -7.04
C HIS A 133 2.17 -1.31 -5.98
N ALA A 134 2.76 -2.46 -6.29
CA ALA A 134 2.90 -3.56 -5.32
C ALA A 134 3.54 -3.07 -4.00
N GLY A 135 2.85 -3.30 -2.89
CA GLY A 135 3.26 -2.86 -1.54
C GLY A 135 2.62 -1.54 -1.07
N TRP A 136 1.97 -0.78 -1.96
CA TRP A 136 1.25 0.45 -1.65
C TRP A 136 -0.19 0.16 -1.17
N GLY A 137 -0.88 1.19 -0.70
CA GLY A 137 -2.33 1.16 -0.45
C GLY A 137 -3.09 1.83 -1.59
N MET A 138 -4.34 1.44 -1.81
CA MET A 138 -5.23 2.05 -2.80
C MET A 138 -6.53 2.47 -2.12
N ARG A 139 -7.04 3.66 -2.46
CA ARG A 139 -8.38 4.14 -2.10
C ARG A 139 -9.17 4.31 -3.39
N ILE A 140 -10.42 3.83 -3.42
CA ILE A 140 -11.31 3.93 -4.58
C ILE A 140 -12.49 4.81 -4.19
N THR A 141 -12.84 5.77 -5.07
CA THR A 141 -14.02 6.63 -4.94
C THR A 141 -14.93 6.39 -6.13
N PHE A 142 -16.23 6.26 -5.89
CA PHE A 142 -17.24 6.14 -6.94
C PHE A 142 -17.93 7.48 -7.13
N VAL A 143 -17.98 7.96 -8.37
CA VAL A 143 -18.66 9.20 -8.78
C VAL A 143 -19.51 8.93 -10.03
N PRO A 144 -20.54 9.74 -10.30
CA PRO A 144 -21.19 9.76 -11.61
C PRO A 144 -20.16 9.92 -12.75
N ASP A 145 -20.42 9.28 -13.89
CA ASP A 145 -19.52 9.28 -15.05
C ASP A 145 -19.11 10.69 -15.49
N ASN A 146 -20.04 11.64 -15.43
CA ASN A 146 -19.85 13.04 -15.81
C ASN A 146 -18.99 13.85 -14.83
N LEU A 147 -18.59 13.28 -13.69
CA LEU A 147 -17.80 13.94 -12.63
C LEU A 147 -16.45 13.25 -12.38
N VAL A 148 -16.05 12.26 -13.19
CA VAL A 148 -14.79 11.51 -12.96
C VAL A 148 -13.52 12.36 -13.05
N GLU A 149 -13.58 13.48 -13.77
CA GLU A 149 -12.46 14.42 -13.96
C GLU A 149 -12.33 15.42 -12.81
N GLU A 150 -13.28 15.44 -11.88
CA GLU A 150 -13.30 16.36 -10.74
C GLU A 150 -12.81 15.65 -9.47
N GLU A 151 -11.94 16.30 -8.68
CA GLU A 151 -11.55 15.79 -7.37
C GLU A 151 -12.79 15.79 -6.44
N PRO A 152 -13.26 14.63 -5.98
CA PRO A 152 -14.47 14.57 -5.17
C PRO A 152 -14.18 14.98 -3.73
N GLU A 153 -15.10 15.74 -3.13
CA GLU A 153 -15.12 15.93 -1.68
C GLU A 153 -15.54 14.62 -0.99
N VAL A 154 -14.74 14.15 -0.03
CA VAL A 154 -14.99 12.89 0.70
C VAL A 154 -15.43 13.17 2.13
N GLU A 155 -16.68 12.81 2.45
CA GLU A 155 -17.20 12.84 3.81
C GLU A 155 -16.99 11.50 4.53
N VAL A 156 -16.40 11.52 5.73
CA VAL A 156 -16.22 10.31 6.56
C VAL A 156 -17.42 10.13 7.49
N ARG A 157 -18.37 9.31 7.06
CA ARG A 157 -19.52 8.90 7.88
C ARG A 157 -20.02 7.51 7.47
N GLU A 158 -20.80 6.88 8.33
CA GLU A 158 -21.58 5.71 7.93
C GLU A 158 -22.60 6.11 6.84
N PRO A 159 -22.82 5.25 5.83
CA PRO A 159 -23.92 5.41 4.91
C PRO A 159 -25.23 5.52 5.70
N ARG A 160 -26.17 6.34 5.19
CA ARG A 160 -27.53 6.30 5.71
C ARG A 160 -28.12 4.98 5.20
N ASP A 161 -28.86 4.26 6.04
CA ASP A 161 -29.60 3.08 5.59
C ASP A 161 -30.53 3.53 4.45
N GLU A 162 -30.20 3.13 3.22
CA GLU A 162 -31.11 3.25 2.09
C GLU A 162 -32.07 2.07 2.17
N GLU A 163 -33.35 2.33 2.43
CA GLU A 163 -34.43 1.37 2.19
C GLU A 163 -34.39 1.02 0.69
N ARG A 164 -33.74 -0.10 0.37
CA ARG A 164 -33.71 -0.69 -0.97
C ARG A 164 -35.08 -1.15 -1.42
#